data_AF-A0A7W1XVN6-F1
#
_entry.id   AF-A0A7W1XVN6-F1
#
_cell.length_a   1.000
_cell.length_b   1.000
_cell.length_c   1.000
_cell.angle_alpha   90.00
_cell.angle_beta   90.00
_cell.angle_gamma   90.00
#
_symmetry.space_group_name_H-M   'P 1'
#
loop_
_entity.id
_entity.type
_entity.pdbx_description
1 polymer ?
#
loop_
_entity_poly.entity_id
_entity_poly.type
_entity_poly.pdbx_seq_one_letter_code
_entity_poly.pdbx_strand_id
1 'polypeptide(L)'
;MSPPAQSLRISSNPFMWVLIFLSLLTPFVFSQAAFSQEATPPESLDGSAVIVTILGTIDGGTFEDFRDTVEALKEKNLRFLIIKLDTPGGTIEASRQLAEYIDNLGDENIETFGWVPNGTSAYSGG
;
A
#
# COMPACT_ATOMS: atom_id res chain seq x y z
N MET A 1 60.13 -36.09 42.50
CA MET A 1 60.34 -35.04 43.52
C MET A 1 59.99 -33.71 42.88
N SER A 2 58.89 -33.10 43.32
CA SER A 2 58.40 -31.81 42.81
C SER A 2 59.23 -30.65 43.37
N PRO A 3 59.43 -29.55 42.62
CA PRO A 3 58.80 -28.31 43.04
C PRO A 3 58.38 -27.36 41.89
N PRO A 4 57.64 -26.28 42.22
CA PRO A 4 56.69 -25.60 41.34
C PRO A 4 57.12 -24.17 40.99
N ALA A 5 56.13 -23.40 40.50
CA ALA A 5 56.03 -21.93 40.46
C ALA A 5 56.48 -21.31 39.12
N GLN A 6 55.94 -20.19 38.63
CA GLN A 6 55.35 -19.01 39.26
C GLN A 6 54.34 -18.39 38.27
N SER A 7 53.07 -18.22 38.66
CA SER A 7 52.44 -16.96 39.06
C SER A 7 52.78 -15.72 38.21
N LEU A 8 51.94 -15.40 37.24
CA LEU A 8 51.79 -14.03 36.74
C LEU A 8 50.80 -13.29 37.64
N ARG A 9 51.33 -12.42 38.50
CA ARG A 9 50.55 -11.46 39.28
C ARG A 9 50.03 -10.38 38.34
N ILE A 10 48.72 -10.37 38.10
CA ILE A 10 48.06 -9.20 37.50
C ILE A 10 47.74 -8.25 38.66
N SER A 11 48.44 -7.11 38.69
CA SER A 11 48.15 -6.05 39.66
C SER A 11 46.84 -5.36 39.28
N SER A 12 45.85 -5.47 40.15
CA SER A 12 44.56 -4.79 40.01
C SER A 12 44.73 -3.29 40.27
N ASN A 13 45.01 -2.51 39.22
CA ASN A 13 44.97 -1.05 39.31
C ASN A 13 43.51 -0.59 39.29
N PRO A 14 43.00 0.03 40.38
CA PRO A 14 41.58 0.42 40.48
C PRO A 14 41.19 1.50 39.46
N PHE A 15 42.17 2.18 38.87
CA PHE A 15 41.97 3.21 37.84
C PHE A 15 41.47 2.64 36.50
N MET A 16 41.72 1.36 36.21
CA MET A 16 41.34 0.71 34.95
C MET A 16 39.84 0.37 34.89
N TRP A 17 39.20 0.18 36.05
CA TRP A 17 37.77 -0.10 36.14
C TRP A 17 36.90 1.16 35.96
N VAL A 18 37.42 2.33 36.34
CA VAL A 18 36.69 3.62 36.18
C VAL A 18 36.53 3.99 34.70
N LEU A 19 37.49 3.64 33.85
CA LEU A 19 37.43 3.90 32.40
C LEU A 19 36.46 2.95 31.66
N ILE A 20 36.23 1.74 32.18
CA ILE A 20 35.27 0.78 31.61
C ILE A 20 33.82 1.17 31.97
N PHE A 21 33.60 1.77 33.15
CA PHE A 21 32.26 2.20 33.54
C PHE A 21 31.80 3.51 32.87
N LEU A 22 32.72 4.36 32.41
CA LEU A 22 32.36 5.65 31.81
C LEU A 22 31.95 5.55 30.32
N SER A 23 32.22 4.42 29.64
CA SER A 23 31.84 4.21 28.23
C SER A 23 30.47 3.56 28.02
N LEU A 24 29.77 3.17 29.10
CA LEU A 24 28.44 2.55 29.06
C LEU A 24 27.28 3.56 29.23
N LEU A 25 27.57 4.86 29.24
CA LEU A 25 26.63 5.93 29.58
C LEU A 25 26.34 6.92 28.44
N THR A 26 26.60 6.56 27.18
CA THR A 26 26.07 7.31 26.04
C THR A 26 24.75 6.69 25.58
N PRO A 27 23.58 7.16 26.06
CA PRO A 27 22.34 6.83 25.40
C PRO A 27 22.41 7.38 23.98
N PHE A 28 22.32 6.47 23.02
CA PHE A 28 22.07 6.73 21.61
C PHE A 28 20.71 7.45 21.53
N VAL A 29 20.71 8.77 21.69
CA VAL A 29 19.54 9.62 21.43
C VAL A 29 19.42 9.73 19.92
N PHE A 30 19.00 8.63 19.28
CA PHE A 30 18.39 8.72 17.97
C PHE A 30 17.04 9.37 18.19
N SER A 31 16.99 10.68 17.99
CA SER A 31 15.76 11.41 17.73
C SER A 31 14.99 10.65 16.65
N GLN A 32 13.99 9.90 17.08
CA GLN A 32 12.84 9.59 16.24
C GLN A 32 12.19 10.94 15.96
N ALA A 33 12.65 11.61 14.90
CA ALA A 33 11.80 12.52 14.16
C ALA A 33 10.69 11.65 13.56
N ALA A 34 9.69 11.34 14.39
CA ALA A 34 8.43 10.83 13.93
C ALA A 34 7.89 11.90 12.98
N PHE A 35 8.07 11.67 11.69
CA PHE A 35 7.29 12.32 10.66
C PHE A 35 5.83 12.00 10.98
N SER A 36 5.21 12.87 11.77
CA SER A 36 3.77 12.95 11.84
C SER A 36 3.35 13.52 10.49
N GLN A 37 3.14 12.63 9.53
CA GLN A 37 2.47 12.96 8.29
C GLN A 37 1.05 13.36 8.70
N GLU A 38 0.86 14.67 8.86
CA GLU A 38 -0.42 15.27 9.20
C GLU A 38 -1.36 14.91 8.06
N ALA A 39 -2.23 13.93 8.30
CA ALA A 39 -3.19 13.46 7.33
C ALA A 39 -4.08 14.65 6.96
N THR A 40 -3.95 15.12 5.72
CA THR A 40 -4.85 16.15 5.19
C THR A 40 -6.29 15.66 5.38
N PRO A 41 -7.19 16.52 5.88
CA PRO A 41 -8.60 16.15 6.05
C PRO A 41 -9.15 15.59 4.73
N PRO A 42 -9.96 14.52 4.78
CA PRO A 42 -10.50 13.92 3.56
C PRO A 42 -11.33 14.98 2.82
N GLU A 43 -11.07 15.16 1.52
CA GLU A 43 -11.95 15.94 0.66
C GLU A 43 -13.35 15.30 0.67
N SER A 44 -14.41 16.09 0.79
CA SER A 44 -15.76 15.56 0.66
C SER A 44 -16.00 15.07 -0.76
N LEU A 45 -16.43 13.82 -0.88
CA LEU A 45 -16.74 13.17 -2.16
C LEU A 45 -18.22 13.29 -2.53
N ASP A 46 -19.02 14.04 -1.76
CA ASP A 46 -20.48 14.08 -1.85
C ASP A 46 -20.95 14.32 -3.29
N GLY A 47 -21.64 13.32 -3.86
CA GLY A 47 -22.22 13.37 -5.20
C GLY A 47 -21.23 13.24 -6.36
N SER A 48 -19.93 13.08 -6.10
CA SER A 48 -18.89 12.98 -7.16
C SER A 48 -18.18 11.62 -7.21
N ALA A 49 -18.39 10.76 -6.22
CA ALA A 49 -17.88 9.39 -6.20
C ALA A 49 -18.99 8.36 -6.42
N VAL A 50 -18.75 7.40 -7.33
CA VAL A 50 -19.69 6.31 -7.62
C VAL A 50 -18.99 4.96 -7.63
N ILE A 51 -19.69 3.94 -7.14
CA ILE A 51 -19.23 2.54 -7.20
C ILE A 51 -19.98 1.82 -8.32
N VAL A 52 -19.25 1.27 -9.28
CA VAL A 52 -19.77 0.36 -10.31
C VAL A 52 -19.22 -1.04 -10.03
N THR A 53 -20.07 -2.08 -10.13
CA THR A 53 -19.68 -3.46 -9.81
C THR A 53 -19.57 -4.30 -11.06
N ILE A 54 -18.47 -5.02 -11.22
CA ILE A 54 -18.26 -6.05 -12.23
C ILE A 54 -18.26 -7.41 -11.52
N LEU A 55 -19.22 -8.26 -11.89
CA LEU A 55 -19.40 -9.60 -11.32
C LEU A 55 -19.26 -10.66 -12.41
N GLY A 56 -18.50 -11.71 -12.14
CA GLY A 56 -18.34 -12.84 -13.05
C GLY A 56 -17.41 -12.55 -14.24
N THR A 57 -17.59 -13.29 -15.32
CA THR A 57 -16.70 -13.24 -16.49
C THR A 57 -16.75 -11.89 -17.20
N ILE A 58 -15.59 -11.34 -17.56
CA ILE A 58 -15.50 -10.13 -18.40
C ILE A 58 -15.61 -10.53 -19.87
N ASP A 59 -16.75 -10.23 -20.49
CA ASP A 59 -16.97 -10.40 -21.92
C ASP A 59 -17.41 -9.09 -22.58
N GLY A 60 -17.73 -9.14 -23.88
CA GLY A 60 -18.17 -7.96 -24.63
C GLY A 60 -19.44 -7.34 -24.04
N GLY A 61 -20.37 -8.14 -23.50
CA GLY A 61 -21.56 -7.61 -22.84
C GLY A 61 -21.20 -6.87 -21.55
N THR A 62 -20.31 -7.45 -20.73
CA THR A 62 -19.80 -6.78 -19.52
C THR A 62 -19.16 -5.43 -19.83
N PHE A 63 -18.37 -5.35 -20.91
CA PHE A 63 -17.74 -4.10 -21.32
C PHE A 63 -18.77 -3.06 -21.76
N GLU A 64 -19.72 -3.43 -22.62
CA GLU A 64 -20.75 -2.51 -23.11
C GLU A 64 -21.62 -1.99 -21.95
N ASP A 65 -22.06 -2.88 -21.05
CA ASP A 65 -22.85 -2.52 -19.86
C ASP A 65 -22.08 -1.58 -18.93
N PHE A 66 -20.79 -1.84 -18.72
CA PHE A 66 -19.92 -0.97 -17.91
C PHE A 66 -19.77 0.41 -18.55
N ARG A 67 -19.44 0.46 -19.85
CA ARG A 67 -19.27 1.72 -20.59
C ARG A 67 -20.55 2.56 -20.53
N ASP A 68 -21.69 1.97 -20.88
CA ASP A 68 -22.96 2.68 -20.91
C ASP A 68 -23.36 3.20 -19.51
N THR A 69 -23.04 2.44 -18.47
CA THR A 69 -23.22 2.88 -17.07
C THR A 69 -22.34 4.09 -16.75
N VAL A 70 -21.05 4.05 -17.11
CA VAL A 70 -20.12 5.16 -16.82
C VAL A 70 -20.49 6.41 -17.60
N GLU A 71 -20.86 6.29 -18.88
CA GLU A 71 -21.32 7.43 -19.69
C GLU A 71 -22.56 8.11 -19.07
N ALA A 72 -23.53 7.33 -18.58
CA ALA A 72 -24.70 7.89 -17.88
C ALA A 72 -24.35 8.57 -16.55
N LEU A 73 -23.23 8.20 -15.92
CA LEU A 73 -22.76 8.80 -14.67
C LEU A 73 -21.92 10.06 -14.90
N LYS A 74 -21.23 10.17 -16.04
CA LYS A 74 -20.47 11.36 -16.44
C LYS A 74 -21.35 12.61 -16.48
N GLU A 75 -22.60 12.48 -16.90
CA GLU A 75 -23.59 13.57 -16.88
C GLU A 75 -23.91 14.11 -15.47
N LYS A 76 -23.51 13.39 -14.42
CA LYS A 76 -23.82 13.70 -13.02
C LYS A 76 -22.61 14.20 -12.21
N ASN A 77 -21.62 14.78 -12.90
CA ASN A 77 -20.40 15.33 -12.27
C ASN A 77 -19.57 14.27 -11.53
N LEU A 78 -19.43 13.08 -12.14
CA LEU A 78 -18.54 12.02 -11.69
C LEU A 78 -17.09 12.53 -11.68
N ARG A 79 -16.41 12.41 -10.54
CA ARG A 79 -14.97 12.68 -10.37
C ARG A 79 -14.19 11.46 -9.92
N PHE A 80 -14.84 10.53 -9.21
CA PHE A 80 -14.22 9.32 -8.70
C PHE A 80 -15.06 8.10 -9.06
N LEU A 81 -14.48 7.16 -9.80
CA LEU A 81 -15.11 5.90 -10.17
C LEU A 81 -14.43 4.74 -9.43
N ILE A 82 -15.17 4.07 -8.57
CA ILE A 82 -14.69 2.90 -7.85
C ILE A 82 -15.27 1.65 -8.52
N ILE A 83 -14.41 0.82 -9.07
CA ILE A 83 -14.76 -0.40 -9.79
C ILE A 83 -14.62 -1.56 -8.83
N LYS A 84 -15.75 -2.04 -8.31
CA LYS A 84 -15.81 -3.20 -7.43
C LYS A 84 -15.75 -4.47 -8.27
N LEU A 85 -14.71 -5.28 -8.07
CA LEU A 85 -14.38 -6.45 -8.87
C LEU A 85 -14.62 -7.75 -8.07
N ASP A 86 -15.38 -8.66 -8.66
CA ASP A 86 -15.44 -10.07 -8.29
C ASP A 86 -15.55 -10.90 -9.56
N THR A 87 -14.40 -11.27 -10.12
CA THR A 87 -14.28 -11.84 -11.46
C THR A 87 -13.21 -12.93 -11.54
N PRO A 88 -13.50 -14.06 -12.21
CA PRO A 88 -12.48 -15.04 -12.54
C PRO A 88 -11.58 -14.60 -13.72
N GLY A 89 -11.81 -13.41 -14.27
CA GLY A 89 -11.19 -12.90 -15.50
C GLY A 89 -12.17 -12.91 -16.67
N GLY A 90 -11.65 -12.90 -17.89
CA GLY A 90 -12.48 -12.76 -19.08
C GLY A 90 -11.74 -12.98 -20.38
N THR A 91 -12.39 -12.57 -21.46
CA THR A 91 -11.77 -12.58 -22.78
C THR A 91 -10.69 -11.49 -22.84
N ILE A 92 -9.56 -11.80 -23.49
CA ILE A 92 -8.45 -10.84 -23.65
C ILE A 92 -8.94 -9.53 -24.28
N GLU A 93 -9.82 -9.64 -25.28
CA GLU A 93 -10.34 -8.47 -25.99
C GLU A 93 -11.22 -7.59 -25.10
N ALA A 94 -12.18 -8.16 -24.38
CA ALA A 94 -13.03 -7.37 -23.48
C ALA A 94 -12.23 -6.76 -22.32
N SER A 95 -11.30 -7.52 -21.73
CA SER A 95 -10.40 -7.01 -20.69
C SER A 95 -9.54 -5.85 -21.20
N ARG A 96 -9.02 -5.94 -22.43
CA ARG A 96 -8.23 -4.87 -23.06
C ARG A 96 -9.09 -3.63 -23.31
N GLN A 97 -10.28 -3.79 -23.89
CA GLN A 97 -11.20 -2.69 -24.14
C GLN A 97 -11.64 -1.99 -22.84
N LEU A 98 -11.92 -2.77 -21.80
CA LEU A 98 -12.25 -2.24 -20.48
C LEU A 98 -11.08 -1.43 -19.89
N ALA A 99 -9.86 -1.96 -19.94
CA ALA A 99 -8.67 -1.28 -19.45
C ALA A 99 -8.38 0.03 -20.22
N GLU A 100 -8.45 -0.01 -21.56
CA GLU A 100 -8.28 1.19 -22.40
C GLU A 100 -9.36 2.24 -22.12
N TYR A 101 -10.61 1.83 -21.95
CA TYR A 101 -11.68 2.75 -21.59
C TYR A 101 -11.45 3.40 -20.23
N ILE A 102 -11.06 2.61 -19.22
CA ILE A 102 -10.74 3.12 -17.87
C ILE A 102 -9.58 4.11 -17.92
N ASP A 103 -8.51 3.82 -18.67
CA ASP A 103 -7.35 4.70 -18.82
C ASP A 103 -7.74 6.07 -19.41
N ASN A 104 -8.60 6.06 -20.44
CA ASN A 104 -9.09 7.28 -21.09
C ASN A 104 -9.97 8.15 -20.18
N LEU A 105 -10.57 7.60 -19.12
CA LEU A 105 -11.35 8.41 -18.15
C LEU A 105 -10.47 9.42 -17.41
N GLY A 106 -9.16 9.16 -17.29
CA GLY A 106 -8.21 10.09 -16.70
C GLY A 106 -8.12 11.42 -17.46
N ASP A 107 -8.22 11.38 -18.79
CA ASP A 107 -8.23 12.59 -19.64
C ASP A 107 -9.48 13.45 -19.40
N GLU A 108 -10.53 12.86 -18.84
CA GLU A 108 -11.78 13.53 -18.47
C GLU A 108 -11.81 14.01 -17.01
N ASN A 109 -10.68 13.92 -16.30
CA ASN A 109 -10.54 14.21 -14.86
C ASN A 109 -11.39 13.28 -13.96
N ILE A 110 -11.60 12.04 -14.38
CA ILE A 110 -12.25 11.02 -13.56
C ILE A 110 -11.16 10.09 -13.02
N GLU A 111 -10.98 10.09 -11.71
CA GLU A 111 -10.02 9.21 -11.05
C GLU A 111 -10.65 7.84 -10.79
N THR A 112 -9.97 6.77 -11.23
CA THR A 112 -10.52 5.41 -11.20
C THR A 112 -9.78 4.53 -10.21
N PHE A 113 -10.51 3.72 -9.43
CA PHE A 113 -9.96 2.78 -8.46
C PHE A 113 -10.50 1.38 -8.68
N GLY A 114 -9.62 0.38 -8.77
CA GLY A 114 -10.02 -1.02 -8.65
C GLY A 114 -10.14 -1.43 -7.18
N TRP A 115 -11.24 -2.07 -6.82
CA TRP A 115 -11.45 -2.60 -5.47
C TRP A 115 -11.92 -4.05 -5.53
N VAL A 116 -11.15 -4.96 -4.92
CA VAL A 116 -11.54 -6.36 -4.71
C VAL A 116 -11.96 -6.52 -3.24
N PRO A 117 -13.26 -6.69 -2.93
CA PRO A 117 -13.72 -6.92 -1.57
C PRO A 117 -13.10 -8.15 -0.92
N ASN A 118 -12.97 -8.12 0.42
CA ASN A 118 -12.52 -9.27 1.18
C ASN A 118 -13.39 -10.50 0.90
N GLY A 119 -12.75 -11.64 0.61
CA GLY A 119 -13.43 -12.90 0.30
C GLY A 119 -13.88 -13.05 -1.16
N THR A 120 -13.62 -12.06 -2.02
CA THR A 120 -13.80 -12.15 -3.48
C THR A 120 -12.43 -12.18 -4.17
N SER A 121 -12.44 -12.27 -5.50
CA SER A 121 -11.21 -12.34 -6.28
C SER A 121 -11.32 -11.60 -7.61
N ALA A 122 -10.20 -11.06 -8.07
CA ALA A 122 -10.00 -10.65 -9.45
C ALA A 122 -8.77 -11.40 -9.99
N TYR A 123 -8.98 -12.25 -11.00
CA TYR A 123 -7.94 -13.09 -11.58
C TYR A 123 -7.77 -12.84 -13.08
N SER A 124 -6.59 -13.22 -13.60
CA SER A 124 -6.29 -13.20 -15.03
C SER A 124 -6.40 -11.78 -15.65
N GLY A 125 -7.37 -11.54 -16.53
CA GLY A 125 -7.62 -10.22 -17.13
C GLY A 125 -8.62 -9.36 -16.36
N GLY A 126 -8.95 -9.72 -15.12
CA GLY A 126 -9.81 -8.95 -14.22
C GLY A 126 -9.04 -8.13 -13.20
#